data_AF-A0A3D2TKK0-F1
#
_entry.id   AF-A0A3D2TKK0-F1
#
_cell.length_a   1.000
_cell.length_b   1.000
_cell.length_c   1.000
_cell.angle_alpha   90.00
_cell.angle_beta   90.00
_cell.angle_gamma   90.00
#
_symmetry.space_group_name_H-M   'P 1'
#
loop_
_entity.id
_entity.type
_entity.pdbx_description
1 polymer ?
#
loop_
_entity_poly.entity_id
_entity_poly.type
_entity_poly.pdbx_seq_one_letter_code
_entity_poly.pdbx_strand_id
1 'polypeptide(L)'
;MPLGLSVVWKPSHCPNCKHSIRGYDNVPVLGWLWLRGRCRDCREPIAPRYAIVEAVMGLAFFALAYTELFSGGANLPGGPITNFSGALEVVWDPQWQIIGIYMYHCTLLSLLMSLVLIGQDKQRIPLSIVLFATAMITTCSIKFPYLYTMADTSDDHLKYLGFVKAVAGALVLSWFSWIVLAVLLVRKTSQKLFNYGASIAIALAITGGFLGIEGTWALLVFWVIASFVIFLKNKSIGAHTYSILIPLWPATLVFLIFWRLCTKS
;
A
#
# COMPACT_ATOMS: atom_id res chain seq x y z
N MET A 1 8.97 -16.71 -8.90
CA MET A 1 7.96 -17.71 -9.33
C MET A 1 8.60 -18.62 -10.39
N PRO A 2 8.68 -19.97 -10.24
CA PRO A 2 9.53 -20.79 -11.11
C PRO A 2 8.79 -21.57 -12.21
N LEU A 3 7.54 -21.26 -12.57
CA LEU A 3 6.76 -22.10 -13.49
C LEU A 3 6.49 -21.53 -14.89
N GLY A 4 6.94 -20.32 -15.24
CA GLY A 4 6.89 -19.84 -16.64
C GLY A 4 5.50 -19.81 -17.30
N LEU A 5 4.42 -19.87 -16.52
CA LEU A 5 3.04 -19.88 -17.00
C LEU A 5 2.44 -18.47 -16.93
N SER A 6 1.63 -18.10 -17.94
CA SER A 6 0.94 -16.82 -18.03
C SER A 6 -0.10 -16.66 -16.90
N VAL A 7 0.05 -15.60 -16.11
CA VAL A 7 -0.81 -15.28 -14.95
C VAL A 7 -2.22 -14.81 -15.37
N VAL A 8 -2.36 -14.36 -16.62
CA VAL A 8 -3.55 -13.63 -17.08
C VAL A 8 -4.72 -14.55 -17.49
N TRP A 9 -4.48 -15.84 -17.80
CA TRP A 9 -5.47 -16.66 -18.53
C TRP A 9 -5.77 -18.05 -17.95
N LYS A 10 -5.17 -18.48 -16.84
CA LYS A 10 -5.52 -19.77 -16.22
C LYS A 10 -6.47 -19.60 -15.03
N PRO A 11 -7.61 -20.32 -15.00
CA PRO A 11 -8.40 -20.49 -13.78
C PRO A 11 -7.50 -20.97 -12.63
N SER A 12 -7.84 -20.66 -11.39
CA SER A 12 -7.20 -21.26 -10.22
C SER A 12 -7.35 -22.79 -10.33
N HIS A 13 -6.27 -23.56 -10.22
CA HIS A 13 -6.33 -25.04 -10.22
C HIS A 13 -5.89 -25.55 -8.86
N CYS A 14 -6.50 -26.64 -8.40
CA CYS A 14 -6.01 -27.31 -7.20
C CYS A 14 -4.58 -27.85 -7.44
N PRO A 15 -3.62 -27.62 -6.52
CA PRO A 15 -2.25 -28.11 -6.69
C PRO A 15 -2.13 -29.64 -6.67
N ASN A 16 -3.10 -30.34 -6.05
CA ASN A 16 -3.10 -31.80 -5.94
C ASN A 16 -3.87 -32.46 -7.11
N CYS A 17 -5.18 -32.20 -7.24
CA CYS A 17 -5.98 -32.87 -8.27
C CYS A 17 -5.94 -32.21 -9.66
N LYS A 18 -5.34 -31.02 -9.78
CA LYS A 18 -5.31 -30.20 -11.02
C LYS A 18 -6.69 -29.92 -11.61
N HIS A 19 -7.77 -30.13 -10.86
CA HIS A 19 -9.10 -29.77 -11.31
C HIS A 19 -9.23 -28.24 -11.33
N SER A 20 -9.92 -27.74 -12.35
CA SER A 20 -10.26 -26.33 -12.48
C SER A 20 -11.19 -25.94 -11.33
N ILE A 21 -10.81 -24.93 -10.55
CA ILE A 21 -11.70 -24.35 -9.54
C ILE A 21 -12.78 -23.58 -10.30
N ARG A 22 -14.04 -23.96 -10.05
CA ARG A 22 -15.21 -23.40 -10.73
C ARG A 22 -15.28 -21.89 -10.47
N GLY A 23 -15.78 -21.11 -11.43
CA GLY A 23 -15.78 -19.64 -11.37
C GLY A 23 -16.41 -19.04 -10.11
N TYR A 24 -17.43 -19.68 -9.52
CA TYR A 24 -18.04 -19.24 -8.26
C TYR A 24 -17.24 -19.64 -7.00
N ASP A 25 -16.39 -20.67 -7.09
CA ASP A 25 -15.43 -21.02 -6.04
C ASP A 25 -14.19 -20.09 -6.09
N ASN A 26 -14.02 -19.30 -7.17
CA ASN A 26 -13.03 -18.23 -7.30
C ASN A 26 -13.49 -16.88 -6.72
N VAL A 27 -14.70 -16.78 -6.14
CA VAL A 27 -15.08 -15.57 -5.40
C VAL A 27 -14.23 -15.52 -4.14
N PRO A 28 -13.28 -14.59 -4.02
CA PRO A 28 -12.27 -14.68 -2.99
C PRO A 28 -12.85 -14.40 -1.61
N VAL A 29 -12.28 -15.01 -0.55
CA VAL A 29 -12.85 -15.19 0.81
C VAL A 29 -14.15 -16.02 0.88
N LEU A 30 -15.18 -15.72 0.09
CA LEU A 30 -16.48 -16.41 0.13
C LEU A 30 -16.35 -17.87 -0.34
N GLY A 31 -15.62 -18.13 -1.43
CA GLY A 31 -15.33 -19.47 -1.91
C GLY A 31 -14.53 -20.29 -0.91
N TRP A 32 -13.52 -19.69 -0.26
CA TRP A 32 -12.72 -20.37 0.78
C TRP A 32 -13.54 -20.71 2.02
N LEU A 33 -14.41 -19.80 2.48
CA LEU A 33 -15.34 -20.04 3.60
C LEU A 33 -16.35 -21.15 3.25
N TRP A 34 -16.93 -21.12 2.05
CA TRP A 34 -17.91 -22.11 1.61
C TRP A 34 -17.30 -23.51 1.45
N LEU A 35 -16.05 -23.57 1.01
CA LEU A 35 -15.25 -24.79 0.87
C LEU A 35 -14.56 -25.23 2.17
N ARG A 36 -14.69 -24.46 3.26
CA ARG A 36 -14.01 -24.67 4.56
C ARG A 36 -12.50 -24.87 4.40
N GLY A 37 -11.90 -24.11 3.47
CA GLY A 37 -10.47 -24.17 3.16
C GLY A 37 -9.98 -25.48 2.55
N ARG A 38 -10.84 -26.30 1.95
CA ARG A 38 -10.47 -27.56 1.29
C ARG A 38 -10.99 -27.62 -0.14
N CYS A 39 -10.21 -28.21 -1.04
CA CYS A 39 -10.67 -28.44 -2.41
C CYS A 39 -11.95 -29.31 -2.41
N ARG A 40 -12.94 -28.95 -3.22
CA ARG A 40 -14.23 -29.66 -3.30
C ARG A 40 -14.09 -31.13 -3.70
N ASP A 41 -13.14 -31.42 -4.60
CA ASP A 41 -12.99 -32.74 -5.20
C ASP A 41 -12.00 -33.63 -4.42
N CYS A 42 -10.82 -33.13 -4.10
CA CYS A 42 -9.78 -33.91 -3.42
C CYS A 42 -9.62 -33.63 -1.92
N ARG A 43 -10.36 -32.65 -1.38
CA ARG A 43 -10.29 -32.22 0.04
C ARG A 43 -8.92 -31.72 0.52
N GLU A 44 -7.98 -31.51 -0.40
CA GLU A 44 -6.67 -30.93 -0.09
C GLU A 44 -6.83 -29.54 0.53
N PRO A 45 -6.13 -29.22 1.63
CA PRO A 45 -6.13 -27.88 2.20
C PRO A 45 -5.63 -26.82 1.21
N ILE A 46 -6.42 -25.75 1.05
CA ILE A 46 -6.04 -24.56 0.27
C ILE A 46 -5.39 -23.57 1.22
N ALA A 47 -4.19 -23.08 0.87
CA ALA A 47 -3.41 -22.18 1.70
C ALA A 47 -4.23 -20.92 2.10
N PRO A 48 -4.36 -20.61 3.41
CA PRO A 48 -5.21 -19.52 3.90
C PRO A 48 -4.66 -18.12 3.57
N ARG A 49 -3.41 -18.02 3.10
CA ARG A 49 -2.72 -16.76 2.80
C ARG A 49 -3.55 -15.83 1.91
N TYR A 50 -4.13 -16.35 0.83
CA TYR A 50 -4.91 -15.54 -0.12
C TYR A 50 -6.20 -15.02 0.50
N ALA A 51 -6.96 -15.89 1.18
CA ALA A 51 -8.17 -15.50 1.88
C ALA A 51 -7.90 -14.45 2.98
N ILE A 52 -6.78 -14.56 3.70
CA ILE A 52 -6.39 -13.56 4.71
C ILE A 52 -6.07 -12.23 4.03
N VAL A 53 -5.28 -12.22 2.96
CA VAL A 53 -4.93 -10.98 2.24
C VAL A 53 -6.18 -10.28 1.71
N GLU A 54 -7.11 -11.03 1.13
CA GLU A 54 -8.37 -10.49 0.62
C GLU A 54 -9.27 -9.94 1.72
N ALA A 55 -9.39 -10.65 2.84
CA ALA A 55 -10.16 -10.16 3.98
C ALA A 55 -9.53 -8.89 4.57
N VAL A 56 -8.20 -8.86 4.71
CA VAL A 56 -7.46 -7.68 5.20
C VAL A 56 -7.63 -6.49 4.25
N MET A 57 -7.51 -6.70 2.94
CA MET A 57 -7.71 -5.64 1.94
C MET A 57 -9.16 -5.17 1.89
N GLY A 58 -10.14 -6.08 1.95
CA GLY A 58 -11.56 -5.74 1.98
C GLY A 58 -11.94 -4.93 3.22
N LEU A 59 -11.45 -5.33 4.40
CA LEU A 59 -11.63 -4.58 5.63
C LEU A 59 -10.95 -3.21 5.60
N ALA A 60 -9.74 -3.12 5.03
CA ALA A 60 -9.03 -1.86 4.91
C ALA A 60 -9.72 -0.90 3.95
N PHE A 61 -10.23 -1.39 2.81
CA PHE A 61 -11.01 -0.57 1.89
C PHE A 61 -12.32 -0.13 2.51
N PHE A 62 -13.00 -1.01 3.24
CA PHE A 62 -14.20 -0.63 3.97
C PHE A 62 -13.92 0.43 5.03
N ALA A 63 -12.86 0.23 5.83
CA ALA A 63 -12.46 1.21 6.86
C ALA A 63 -12.14 2.56 6.22
N LEU A 64 -11.38 2.57 5.13
CA LEU A 64 -11.03 3.79 4.40
C LEU A 64 -12.27 4.44 3.77
N ALA A 65 -13.16 3.67 3.16
CA ALA A 65 -14.42 4.18 2.62
C ALA A 65 -15.28 4.80 3.73
N TYR A 66 -15.33 4.18 4.91
CA TYR A 66 -16.07 4.73 6.04
C TYR A 66 -15.45 6.05 6.54
N THR A 67 -14.13 6.11 6.68
CA THR A 67 -13.45 7.27 7.28
C THR A 67 -13.21 8.41 6.31
N GLU A 68 -13.19 8.14 5.01
CA GLU A 68 -12.88 9.11 3.94
C GLU A 68 -14.08 9.38 3.05
N LEU A 69 -14.66 8.34 2.44
CA LEU A 69 -15.74 8.51 1.46
C LEU A 69 -17.08 8.85 2.12
N PHE A 70 -17.52 8.06 3.10
CA PHE A 70 -18.82 8.25 3.75
C PHE A 70 -18.81 9.38 4.79
N SER A 71 -17.65 9.80 5.24
CA SER A 71 -17.50 10.92 6.18
C SER A 71 -17.40 12.29 5.50
N GLY A 72 -17.41 12.34 4.16
CA GLY A 72 -17.17 13.57 3.41
C GLY A 72 -15.72 14.07 3.49
N GLY A 73 -14.75 13.18 3.77
CA GLY A 73 -13.33 13.51 3.89
C GLY A 73 -12.92 13.95 5.31
N ALA A 74 -13.63 13.54 6.36
CA ALA A 74 -13.35 13.97 7.73
C ALA A 74 -11.95 13.59 8.24
N ASN A 75 -11.37 12.52 7.71
CA ASN A 75 -10.00 12.06 7.99
C ASN A 75 -8.92 12.93 7.32
N LEU A 76 -9.26 13.66 6.26
CA LEU A 76 -8.29 14.39 5.46
C LEU A 76 -7.80 15.68 6.17
N PRO A 77 -6.59 16.18 5.85
CA PRO A 77 -6.14 17.48 6.35
C PRO A 77 -7.13 18.56 5.91
N GLY A 78 -7.36 19.61 6.71
CA GLY A 78 -8.36 20.64 6.40
C GLY A 78 -9.81 20.31 6.78
N GLY A 79 -10.14 19.03 7.02
CA GLY A 79 -11.48 18.59 7.44
C GLY A 79 -12.37 18.13 6.28
N PRO A 80 -13.69 17.94 6.53
CA PRO A 80 -14.62 17.49 5.50
C PRO A 80 -14.62 18.45 4.31
N ILE A 81 -14.42 17.91 3.12
CA ILE A 81 -14.43 18.67 1.87
C ILE A 81 -15.88 18.98 1.46
N THR A 82 -16.82 18.15 1.92
CA THR A 82 -18.22 18.25 1.55
C THR A 82 -19.11 18.23 2.79
N ASN A 83 -20.23 18.97 2.72
CA ASN A 83 -21.22 19.02 3.80
C ASN A 83 -22.14 17.79 3.83
N PHE A 84 -22.03 16.95 2.80
CA PHE A 84 -22.81 15.73 2.62
C PHE A 84 -22.02 14.55 3.20
N SER A 85 -22.67 13.75 4.03
CA SER A 85 -22.05 12.61 4.71
C SER A 85 -23.04 11.45 4.77
N GLY A 86 -22.57 10.25 4.45
CA GLY A 86 -23.36 9.04 4.42
C GLY A 86 -23.26 8.29 3.10
N ALA A 87 -23.34 6.96 3.17
CA ALA A 87 -23.19 6.10 2.00
C ALA A 87 -24.26 6.34 0.92
N LEU A 88 -25.49 6.68 1.33
CA LEU A 88 -26.60 6.94 0.40
C LEU A 88 -26.38 8.23 -0.39
N GLU A 89 -25.82 9.26 0.25
CA GLU A 89 -25.56 10.55 -0.39
C GLU A 89 -24.46 10.42 -1.44
N VAL A 90 -23.40 9.66 -1.16
CA VAL A 90 -22.33 9.38 -2.15
C VAL A 90 -22.87 8.66 -3.39
N VAL A 91 -23.89 7.82 -3.24
CA VAL A 91 -24.51 7.10 -4.37
C VAL A 91 -25.43 8.02 -5.18
N TRP A 92 -26.18 8.90 -4.51
CA TRP A 92 -27.16 9.76 -5.16
C TRP A 92 -26.55 11.03 -5.74
N ASP A 93 -25.50 11.55 -5.10
CA ASP A 93 -24.72 12.71 -5.52
C ASP A 93 -23.22 12.36 -5.51
N PRO A 94 -22.69 11.77 -6.61
CA PRO A 94 -21.33 11.27 -6.65
C PRO A 94 -20.31 12.41 -6.63
N GLN A 95 -19.66 12.58 -5.48
CA GLN A 95 -18.61 13.56 -5.28
C GLN A 95 -17.28 13.04 -5.84
N TRP A 96 -17.06 13.27 -7.14
CA TRP A 96 -15.91 12.76 -7.89
C TRP A 96 -14.54 13.09 -7.27
N GLN A 97 -14.43 14.20 -6.55
CA GLN A 97 -13.18 14.58 -5.86
C GLN A 97 -12.84 13.61 -4.74
N ILE A 98 -13.77 13.33 -3.81
CA ILE A 98 -13.55 12.39 -2.71
C ILE A 98 -13.42 10.96 -3.23
N ILE A 99 -14.24 10.58 -4.23
CA ILE A 99 -14.13 9.29 -4.89
C ILE A 99 -12.74 9.13 -5.52
N GLY A 100 -12.19 10.17 -6.14
CA GLY A 100 -10.84 10.21 -6.69
C GLY A 100 -9.76 10.01 -5.63
N ILE A 101 -9.84 10.73 -4.50
CA ILE A 101 -8.92 10.59 -3.36
C ILE A 101 -8.98 9.15 -2.80
N TYR A 102 -10.18 8.62 -2.60
CA TYR A 102 -10.39 7.26 -2.13
C TYR A 102 -9.77 6.21 -3.06
N MET A 103 -10.03 6.30 -4.36
CA MET A 103 -9.42 5.38 -5.34
C MET A 103 -7.89 5.49 -5.37
N TYR A 104 -7.37 6.70 -5.19
CA TYR A 104 -5.94 6.95 -5.13
C TYR A 104 -5.29 6.28 -3.90
N HIS A 105 -5.89 6.41 -2.72
CA HIS A 105 -5.43 5.76 -1.50
C HIS A 105 -5.63 4.23 -1.50
N CYS A 106 -6.72 3.72 -2.09
CA CYS A 106 -6.90 2.28 -2.32
C CYS A 106 -5.80 1.71 -3.23
N THR A 107 -5.38 2.47 -4.24
CA THR A 107 -4.28 2.08 -5.14
C THR A 107 -2.96 2.01 -4.37
N LEU A 108 -2.67 3.00 -3.52
CA LEU A 108 -1.50 2.98 -2.63
C LEU A 108 -1.47 1.72 -1.75
N LEU A 109 -2.56 1.43 -1.03
CA LEU A 109 -2.65 0.26 -0.14
C LEU A 109 -2.50 -1.06 -0.91
N SER A 110 -3.04 -1.14 -2.13
CA SER A 110 -2.90 -2.32 -3.00
C SER A 110 -1.48 -2.53 -3.48
N LEU A 111 -0.81 -1.45 -3.91
CA LEU A 111 0.58 -1.48 -4.31
C LEU A 111 1.47 -1.89 -3.13
N LEU A 112 1.26 -1.30 -1.95
CA LEU A 112 2.02 -1.65 -0.75
C LEU A 112 1.81 -3.11 -0.33
N MET A 113 0.57 -3.62 -0.36
CA MET A 113 0.32 -5.03 -0.07
C MET A 113 1.09 -5.93 -1.05
N SER A 114 1.06 -5.59 -2.35
CA SER A 114 1.82 -6.32 -3.37
C SER A 114 3.32 -6.30 -3.09
N LEU A 115 3.89 -5.14 -2.72
CA LEU A 115 5.30 -4.99 -2.39
C LEU A 115 5.68 -5.78 -1.12
N VAL A 116 4.81 -5.80 -0.11
CA VAL A 116 4.99 -6.61 1.10
C VAL A 116 5.02 -8.11 0.76
N LEU A 117 4.08 -8.59 -0.06
CA LEU A 117 4.02 -10.00 -0.46
C LEU A 117 5.23 -10.41 -1.32
N ILE A 118 5.65 -9.57 -2.28
CA ILE A 118 6.87 -9.79 -3.08
C ILE A 118 8.10 -9.84 -2.18
N GLY A 119 8.18 -8.95 -1.20
CA GLY A 119 9.22 -8.94 -0.18
C GLY A 119 9.23 -10.23 0.63
N GLN A 120 8.08 -10.66 1.14
CA GLN A 120 7.95 -11.93 1.88
C GLN A 120 8.39 -13.14 1.05
N ASP A 121 8.10 -13.15 -0.25
CA ASP A 121 8.51 -14.19 -1.18
C ASP A 121 9.99 -14.10 -1.59
N LYS A 122 10.73 -13.12 -1.03
CA LYS A 122 12.16 -12.85 -1.30
C LYS A 122 12.46 -12.58 -2.78
N GLN A 123 11.47 -12.05 -3.51
CA GLN A 123 11.60 -11.70 -4.92
C GLN A 123 12.01 -10.23 -5.06
N ARG A 124 12.62 -9.89 -6.20
CA ARG A 124 12.90 -8.50 -6.54
C ARG A 124 11.62 -7.84 -7.04
N ILE A 125 11.45 -6.56 -6.72
CA ILE A 125 10.32 -5.77 -7.20
C ILE A 125 10.45 -5.64 -8.73
N PRO A 126 9.42 -6.04 -9.50
CA PRO A 126 9.45 -5.92 -10.94
C PRO A 126 9.35 -4.44 -11.37
N LEU A 127 10.07 -4.08 -12.44
CA LEU A 127 10.10 -2.72 -12.96
C LEU A 127 8.71 -2.20 -13.36
N SER A 128 7.81 -3.09 -13.81
CA SER A 128 6.44 -2.73 -14.18
C SER A 128 5.65 -2.09 -13.03
N ILE A 129 5.80 -2.59 -11.80
CA ILE A 129 5.13 -2.00 -10.63
C ILE A 129 5.70 -0.62 -10.32
N VAL A 130 7.02 -0.47 -10.42
CA VAL A 130 7.69 0.82 -10.19
C VAL A 130 7.23 1.84 -11.23
N LEU A 131 7.24 1.49 -12.51
CA LEU A 131 6.79 2.36 -13.60
C LEU A 131 5.31 2.72 -13.49
N PHE A 132 4.46 1.76 -13.10
CA PHE A 132 3.04 2.02 -12.87
C PHE A 132 2.84 3.00 -11.71
N ALA A 133 3.50 2.76 -10.58
CA ALA A 133 3.40 3.63 -9.42
C ALA A 133 3.92 5.05 -9.72
N THR A 134 5.07 5.18 -10.39
CA THR A 134 5.62 6.50 -10.75
C THR A 134 4.76 7.22 -11.80
N ALA A 135 4.21 6.51 -12.78
CA ALA A 135 3.27 7.10 -13.73
C ALA A 135 2.00 7.60 -13.02
N MET A 136 1.45 6.79 -12.09
CA MET A 136 0.27 7.19 -11.31
C MET A 136 0.57 8.42 -10.44
N ILE A 137 1.68 8.42 -9.68
CA ILE A 137 2.08 9.57 -8.85
C ILE A 137 2.23 10.82 -9.70
N THR A 138 3.03 10.76 -10.77
CA THR A 138 3.32 11.95 -11.59
C THR A 138 2.08 12.49 -12.28
N THR A 139 1.26 11.63 -12.89
CA THR A 139 0.03 12.07 -13.57
C THR A 139 -1.02 12.60 -12.60
N CYS A 140 -1.22 11.96 -11.46
CA CYS A 140 -2.17 12.40 -10.45
C CYS A 140 -1.72 13.69 -9.76
N SER A 141 -0.43 13.86 -9.42
CA SER A 141 0.08 15.10 -8.82
C SER A 141 -0.05 16.32 -9.71
N ILE A 142 0.05 16.14 -11.03
CA ILE A 142 -0.08 17.25 -11.98
C ILE A 142 -1.54 17.59 -12.26
N LYS A 143 -2.39 16.56 -12.46
CA LYS A 143 -3.79 16.78 -12.84
C LYS A 143 -4.71 17.09 -11.66
N PHE A 144 -4.36 16.60 -10.46
CA PHE A 144 -5.20 16.66 -9.27
C PHE A 144 -4.36 17.13 -8.07
N PRO A 145 -3.94 18.40 -8.02
CA PRO A 145 -3.10 18.92 -6.95
C PRO A 145 -3.77 18.84 -5.58
N TYR A 146 -5.12 18.85 -5.53
CA TYR A 146 -5.91 18.66 -4.32
C TYR A 146 -5.64 17.32 -3.60
N LEU A 147 -5.04 16.32 -4.28
CA LEU A 147 -4.58 15.08 -3.65
C LEU A 147 -3.46 15.30 -2.61
N TYR A 148 -2.74 16.42 -2.68
CA TYR A 148 -1.56 16.72 -1.85
C TYR A 148 -1.63 18.06 -1.11
N THR A 149 -2.56 18.93 -1.50
CA THR A 149 -2.71 20.28 -0.97
C THR A 149 -4.18 20.60 -0.81
N MET A 150 -4.62 20.84 0.42
CA MET A 150 -5.96 21.36 0.72
C MET A 150 -5.99 22.90 0.67
N ALA A 151 -5.27 23.48 -0.29
CA ALA A 151 -5.20 24.92 -0.48
C ALA A 151 -5.99 25.30 -1.73
N ASP A 152 -6.79 26.35 -1.60
CA ASP A 152 -7.78 26.84 -2.58
C ASP A 152 -7.18 26.96 -3.99
N THR A 153 -7.77 26.23 -4.94
CA THR A 153 -7.20 25.95 -6.27
C THR A 153 -7.60 27.01 -7.30
N SER A 154 -7.19 28.27 -7.10
CA SER A 154 -7.36 29.34 -8.10
C SER A 154 -6.05 29.89 -8.70
N ASP A 155 -4.89 29.40 -8.25
CA ASP A 155 -3.57 29.94 -8.64
C ASP A 155 -2.70 28.86 -9.32
N ASP A 156 -2.17 29.15 -10.52
CA ASP A 156 -1.35 28.23 -11.32
C ASP A 156 -0.05 27.82 -10.60
N HIS A 157 0.43 28.63 -9.65
CA HIS A 157 1.55 28.26 -8.77
C HIS A 157 1.25 27.01 -7.90
N LEU A 158 -0.02 26.71 -7.60
CA LEU A 158 -0.39 25.52 -6.80
C LEU A 158 -0.27 24.19 -7.55
N LYS A 159 -0.32 24.17 -8.89
CA LYS A 159 -0.16 22.92 -9.68
C LYS A 159 1.23 22.31 -9.49
N TYR A 160 2.26 23.16 -9.50
CA TYR A 160 3.63 22.74 -9.23
C TYR A 160 3.83 22.33 -7.78
N LEU A 161 3.06 22.90 -6.85
CA LEU A 161 3.14 22.58 -5.43
C LEU A 161 2.80 21.10 -5.15
N GLY A 162 1.76 20.55 -5.79
CA GLY A 162 1.39 19.14 -5.64
C GLY A 162 2.49 18.18 -6.11
N PHE A 163 3.06 18.43 -7.29
CA PHE A 163 4.18 17.66 -7.83
C PHE A 163 5.44 17.77 -6.96
N VAL A 164 5.79 18.98 -6.52
CA VAL A 164 6.93 19.22 -5.63
C VAL A 164 6.75 18.47 -4.30
N LYS A 165 5.55 18.50 -3.70
CA LYS A 165 5.25 17.76 -2.46
C LYS A 165 5.39 16.25 -2.64
N ALA A 166 4.90 15.70 -3.75
CA ALA A 166 5.03 14.27 -4.06
C ALA A 166 6.49 13.86 -4.24
N VAL A 167 7.27 14.62 -5.02
CA VAL A 167 8.70 14.38 -5.22
C VAL A 167 9.46 14.51 -3.91
N ALA A 168 9.19 15.55 -3.12
CA ALA A 168 9.82 15.74 -1.81
C ALA A 168 9.54 14.56 -0.87
N GLY A 169 8.28 14.12 -0.77
CA GLY A 169 7.92 12.96 0.05
C GLY A 169 8.63 11.67 -0.39
N ALA A 170 8.66 11.40 -1.70
CA ALA A 170 9.34 10.23 -2.26
C ALA A 170 10.85 10.23 -1.97
N LEU A 171 11.51 11.38 -2.16
CA LEU A 171 12.94 11.53 -1.92
C LEU A 171 13.28 11.40 -0.43
N VAL A 172 12.51 12.06 0.44
CA VAL A 172 12.75 12.04 1.89
C VAL A 172 12.62 10.62 2.44
N LEU A 173 11.51 9.91 2.17
CA LEU A 173 11.34 8.54 2.65
C LEU A 173 12.40 7.57 2.11
N SER A 174 12.74 7.69 0.83
CA SER A 174 13.78 6.86 0.19
C SER A 174 15.17 7.12 0.77
N TRP A 175 15.53 8.38 0.98
CA TRP A 175 16.85 8.76 1.48
C TRP A 175 17.06 8.35 2.94
N PHE A 176 16.07 8.61 3.81
CA PHE A 176 16.11 8.17 5.20
C PHE A 176 16.14 6.64 5.32
N SER A 177 15.54 5.92 4.35
CA SER A 177 15.65 4.46 4.30
C SER A 177 17.09 3.98 4.23
N TRP A 178 17.90 4.62 3.38
CA TRP A 178 19.31 4.26 3.21
C TRP A 178 20.13 4.62 4.43
N ILE A 179 19.83 5.73 5.11
CA ILE A 179 20.52 6.13 6.35
C ILE A 179 20.32 5.08 7.43
N VAL A 180 19.08 4.68 7.70
CA VAL A 180 18.79 3.67 8.73
C VAL A 180 19.41 2.32 8.35
N LEU A 181 19.34 1.91 7.09
CA LEU A 181 20.00 0.69 6.65
C LEU A 181 21.53 0.77 6.80
N ALA A 182 22.14 1.90 6.47
CA ALA A 182 23.57 2.11 6.65
C ALA A 182 23.96 1.97 8.14
N VAL A 183 23.19 2.58 9.06
CA VAL A 183 23.41 2.50 10.51
C VAL A 183 23.21 1.08 11.06
N LEU A 184 22.18 0.36 10.59
CA LEU A 184 21.89 -0.99 11.07
C LEU A 184 22.83 -2.06 10.49
N LEU A 185 23.50 -1.76 9.37
CA LEU A 185 24.22 -2.74 8.56
C LEU A 185 25.71 -2.41 8.33
N VAL A 186 26.27 -1.46 9.10
CA VAL A 186 27.64 -0.90 9.02
C VAL A 186 28.75 -1.95 8.79
N ARG A 187 28.55 -3.22 9.16
CA ARG A 187 29.59 -4.27 9.14
C ARG A 187 29.48 -5.33 8.03
N LYS A 188 28.50 -5.26 7.12
CA LYS A 188 28.25 -6.39 6.20
C LYS A 188 27.88 -5.98 4.77
N THR A 189 28.85 -5.54 3.97
CA THR A 189 28.60 -5.18 2.57
C THR A 189 28.48 -6.44 1.69
N SER A 190 27.25 -6.79 1.32
CA SER A 190 26.95 -7.87 0.37
C SER A 190 25.97 -7.39 -0.71
N GLN A 191 26.13 -7.87 -1.95
CA GLN A 191 25.23 -7.55 -3.06
C GLN A 191 23.76 -7.92 -2.76
N LYS A 192 23.52 -8.97 -1.96
CA LYS A 192 22.16 -9.31 -1.52
C LYS A 192 21.57 -8.20 -0.65
N LEU A 193 22.37 -7.65 0.26
CA LEU A 193 21.98 -6.57 1.16
C LEU A 193 21.66 -5.26 0.43
N PHE A 194 22.44 -4.94 -0.60
CA PHE A 194 22.17 -3.78 -1.46
C PHE A 194 20.82 -3.89 -2.17
N ASN A 195 20.52 -5.05 -2.78
CA ASN A 195 19.23 -5.29 -3.43
C ASN A 195 18.04 -5.20 -2.44
N TYR A 196 18.26 -5.59 -1.17
CA TYR A 196 17.25 -5.43 -0.13
C TYR A 196 17.02 -3.97 0.22
N GLY A 197 18.09 -3.19 0.41
CA GLY A 197 17.99 -1.77 0.69
C GLY A 197 17.29 -1.00 -0.42
N ALA A 198 17.59 -1.34 -1.67
CA ALA A 198 16.88 -0.81 -2.83
C ALA A 198 15.37 -1.12 -2.81
N SER A 199 14.97 -2.32 -2.38
CA SER A 199 13.55 -2.70 -2.32
C SER A 199 12.78 -1.90 -1.28
N ILE A 200 13.40 -1.68 -0.11
CA ILE A 200 12.80 -0.87 0.97
C ILE A 200 12.71 0.59 0.54
N ALA A 201 13.79 1.13 -0.03
CA ALA A 201 13.82 2.49 -0.54
C ALA A 201 12.75 2.73 -1.62
N ILE A 202 12.52 1.78 -2.52
CA ILE A 202 11.45 1.86 -3.54
C ILE A 202 10.06 1.89 -2.90
N ALA A 203 9.76 1.00 -1.95
CA ALA A 203 8.46 0.95 -1.29
C ALA A 203 8.16 2.25 -0.52
N LEU A 204 9.18 2.78 0.16
CA LEU A 204 9.12 4.04 0.88
C LEU A 204 9.01 5.24 -0.08
N ALA A 205 9.72 5.24 -1.20
CA ALA A 205 9.58 6.26 -2.24
C ALA A 205 8.16 6.30 -2.81
N ILE A 206 7.57 5.14 -3.11
CA ILE A 206 6.18 5.04 -3.58
C ILE A 206 5.23 5.59 -2.52
N THR A 207 5.40 5.20 -1.26
CA THR A 207 4.53 5.67 -0.16
C THR A 207 4.58 7.19 0.00
N GLY A 208 5.79 7.76 0.01
CA GLY A 208 6.00 9.21 0.17
C GLY A 208 5.58 9.98 -1.07
N GLY A 209 5.70 9.36 -2.25
CA GLY A 209 5.20 9.91 -3.49
C GLY A 209 3.68 10.06 -3.48
N PHE A 210 2.94 9.08 -2.95
CA PHE A 210 1.47 9.15 -2.85
C PHE A 210 0.97 10.10 -1.75
N LEU A 211 1.64 10.16 -0.60
CA LEU A 211 1.17 10.96 0.54
C LEU A 211 1.75 12.38 0.55
N GLY A 212 2.75 12.64 -0.28
CA GLY A 212 3.53 13.87 -0.25
C GLY A 212 4.32 14.05 1.05
N ILE A 213 4.89 15.24 1.22
CA ILE A 213 5.76 15.56 2.36
C ILE A 213 5.03 15.53 3.71
N GLU A 214 3.72 15.79 3.74
CA GLU A 214 2.93 15.87 4.98
C GLU A 214 2.78 14.48 5.62
N GLY A 215 2.42 13.46 4.84
CA GLY A 215 2.35 12.09 5.35
C GLY A 215 3.70 11.40 5.51
N THR A 216 4.75 11.96 4.90
CA THR A 216 6.11 11.42 4.98
C THR A 216 6.65 11.46 6.41
N TRP A 217 6.47 12.55 7.15
CA TRP A 217 7.04 12.68 8.50
C TRP A 217 6.45 11.67 9.50
N ALA A 218 5.13 11.48 9.47
CA ALA A 218 4.44 10.54 10.35
C ALA A 218 4.91 9.09 10.08
N LEU A 219 5.06 8.73 8.81
CA LEU A 219 5.52 7.40 8.43
C LEU A 219 7.02 7.18 8.66
N LEU A 220 7.85 8.22 8.56
CA LEU A 220 9.27 8.13 8.93
C LEU A 220 9.45 7.71 10.37
N VAL A 221 8.77 8.38 11.30
CA VAL A 221 8.88 8.10 12.74
C VAL A 221 8.50 6.66 13.01
N PHE A 222 7.37 6.22 12.46
CA PHE A 222 6.92 4.84 12.59
C PHE A 222 7.92 3.84 11.99
N TRP A 223 8.44 4.14 10.81
CA TRP A 223 9.37 3.26 10.10
C TRP A 223 10.71 3.11 10.83
N VAL A 224 11.24 4.20 11.41
CA VAL A 224 12.45 4.16 12.25
C VAL A 224 12.22 3.29 13.48
N ILE A 225 11.09 3.45 14.18
CA ILE A 225 10.73 2.64 15.35
C ILE A 225 10.59 1.17 14.97
N ALA A 226 9.85 0.86 13.90
CA ALA A 226 9.65 -0.51 13.43
C ALA A 226 10.98 -1.18 13.05
N SER A 227 11.85 -0.46 12.33
CA SER A 227 13.18 -0.94 11.95
C SER A 227 14.06 -1.21 13.17
N PHE A 228 14.02 -0.34 14.18
CA PHE A 228 14.75 -0.50 15.43
C PHE A 228 14.26 -1.70 16.26
N VAL A 229 12.94 -1.88 16.41
CA VAL A 229 12.35 -3.04 17.12
C VAL A 229 12.72 -4.36 16.45
N ILE A 230 12.66 -4.41 15.12
CA ILE A 230 13.04 -5.61 14.36
C ILE A 230 14.53 -5.90 14.53
N PHE A 231 15.38 -4.86 14.50
CA PHE A 231 16.81 -5.00 14.75
C PHE A 231 17.11 -5.56 16.15
N LEU A 232 16.45 -5.07 17.20
CA LEU A 232 16.61 -5.58 18.56
C LEU A 232 16.18 -7.05 18.70
N LYS A 233 15.10 -7.45 18.04
CA LYS A 233 14.60 -8.83 18.07
C LYS A 233 15.47 -9.82 17.28
N ASN A 234 16.22 -9.35 16.28
CA ASN A 234 16.96 -10.22 15.36
C ASN A 234 18.47 -9.98 15.41
N LYS A 235 19.17 -10.74 16.25
CA LYS A 235 20.66 -10.79 16.25
C LYS A 235 21.24 -11.42 14.97
N SER A 236 20.44 -12.15 14.18
CA SER A 236 20.84 -12.75 12.90
C SER A 236 20.09 -12.09 11.75
N ILE A 237 20.69 -11.06 11.16
CA ILE A 237 20.12 -10.18 10.12
C ILE A 237 19.85 -10.93 8.79
N GLY A 238 20.34 -12.16 8.62
CA GLY A 238 20.36 -12.87 7.33
C GLY A 238 19.07 -13.57 6.89
N ALA A 239 18.13 -13.89 7.80
CA ALA A 239 16.99 -14.75 7.47
C ALA A 239 15.64 -14.02 7.28
N HIS A 240 15.48 -12.82 7.86
CA HIS A 240 14.16 -12.18 8.05
C HIS A 240 14.08 -10.70 7.62
N THR A 241 15.01 -10.22 6.79
CA THR A 241 15.14 -8.79 6.40
C THR A 241 13.87 -8.21 5.74
N TYR A 242 13.08 -9.02 5.04
CA TYR A 242 11.82 -8.60 4.41
C TYR A 242 10.64 -8.41 5.38
N SER A 243 10.81 -8.78 6.64
CA SER A 243 9.85 -8.47 7.70
C SER A 243 9.72 -6.97 7.96
N ILE A 244 10.68 -6.15 7.52
CA ILE A 244 10.68 -4.69 7.72
C ILE A 244 9.63 -3.97 6.85
N LEU A 245 9.22 -4.56 5.72
CA LEU A 245 8.13 -4.01 4.90
C LEU A 245 6.74 -4.30 5.48
N ILE A 246 6.60 -5.41 6.22
CA ILE A 246 5.32 -5.80 6.83
C ILE A 246 4.67 -4.68 7.65
N PRO A 247 5.38 -4.00 8.56
CA PRO A 247 4.79 -2.94 9.37
C PRO A 247 4.46 -1.66 8.58
N LEU A 248 5.02 -1.47 7.37
CA LEU A 248 4.75 -0.29 6.55
C LEU A 248 3.28 -0.21 6.13
N TRP A 249 2.70 -1.33 5.69
CA TRP A 249 1.31 -1.37 5.24
C TRP A 249 0.28 -0.95 6.30
N PRO A 250 0.25 -1.54 7.51
CA PRO A 250 -0.70 -1.13 8.54
C PRO A 250 -0.43 0.29 9.05
N ALA A 251 0.83 0.76 9.05
CA ALA A 251 1.11 2.16 9.36
C ALA A 251 0.54 3.13 8.35
N THR A 252 0.66 2.83 7.05
CA THR A 252 0.03 3.64 6.00
C THR A 252 -1.49 3.66 6.17
N LEU A 253 -2.12 2.52 6.47
CA LEU A 253 -3.56 2.46 6.71
C LEU A 253 -3.99 3.30 7.92
N VAL A 254 -3.28 3.15 9.05
CA VAL A 254 -3.56 3.93 10.28
C VAL A 254 -3.36 5.42 10.01
N PHE A 255 -2.29 5.80 9.31
CA PHE A 255 -2.04 7.18 8.92
C PHE A 255 -3.20 7.73 8.07
N LEU A 256 -3.66 7.01 7.05
CA LEU A 256 -4.78 7.45 6.21
C LEU A 256 -6.07 7.64 7.02
N ILE A 257 -6.37 6.73 7.95
CA ILE A 257 -7.56 6.81 8.81
C ILE A 257 -7.50 8.03 9.75
N PHE A 258 -6.31 8.34 10.27
CA PHE A 258 -6.12 9.38 11.29
C PHE A 258 -5.34 10.60 10.78
N TRP A 259 -5.28 10.82 9.47
CA TRP A 259 -4.38 11.80 8.84
C TRP A 259 -4.54 13.18 9.49
N ARG A 260 -5.78 13.64 9.63
CA ARG A 260 -6.10 14.93 10.26
C ARG A 260 -5.53 15.10 11.66
N LEU A 261 -5.45 14.03 12.47
CA LEU A 261 -4.85 14.11 13.81
C LEU A 261 -3.33 14.27 13.74
N CYS A 262 -2.69 13.66 12.74
CA CYS A 262 -1.25 13.73 12.53
C CYS A 262 -0.78 15.09 11.97
N THR A 263 -1.67 15.87 11.35
CA THR A 263 -1.34 17.15 10.70
C THR A 263 -1.97 18.37 11.38
N LYS A 264 -2.57 18.22 12.57
CA LYS A 264 -2.99 19.37 13.40
C LYS A 264 -1.74 20.06 13.97
N SER A 265 -1.15 20.95 13.18
CA SER A 265 -0.19 21.98 13.61
C SER A 265 -0.75 23.35 13.27
#